data_AF-A0A6N7FNC6-F1
#
_entry.id   AF-A0A6N7FNC6-F1
#
_cell.length_a   1.000
_cell.length_b   1.000
_cell.length_c   1.000
_cell.angle_alpha   90.00
_cell.angle_beta   90.00
_cell.angle_gamma   90.00
#
_symmetry.space_group_name_H-M   'P 1'
#
loop_
_entity.id
_entity.type
_entity.pdbx_description
1 polymer ?
#
loop_
_entity_poly.entity_id
_entity_poly.type
_entity_poly.pdbx_seq_one_letter_code
_entity_poly.pdbx_strand_id
1 'polypeptide(L)'
;MAAVVGGIAVLALLVGGAYALTGDGDGDGGATGDTSSTTGSTASSTTASTAPDTTPSTAATTTTTPTTVAADPCANPSGGFFVCISDIRAAGDDLVVDYEALEYEPKIVAPGGLERHIHFYFPVGPMAENPENAGTGGPTPGSWIIWDVPSPFRNGQRQDIGGYTVQNAQQVGATQLCALVADAVHTVYPGTGNCVDLPT
;
A
#
# COMPACT_ATOMS: atom_id res chain seq x y z
N MET A 1 46.69 33.85 -7.68
CA MET A 1 45.65 34.89 -7.61
C MET A 1 45.22 35.23 -9.02
N ALA A 2 44.01 34.83 -9.42
CA ALA A 2 43.31 35.34 -10.58
C ALA A 2 41.82 35.04 -10.36
N ALA A 3 41.05 36.08 -10.11
CA ALA A 3 39.60 36.04 -9.95
C ALA A 3 38.95 36.23 -11.33
N VAL A 4 37.93 35.44 -11.64
CA VAL A 4 36.99 35.74 -12.72
C VAL A 4 35.58 35.71 -12.13
N VAL A 5 34.95 36.87 -12.20
CA VAL A 5 33.60 37.21 -11.77
C VAL A 5 32.68 37.11 -13.00
N GLY A 6 31.43 36.68 -12.78
CA GLY A 6 30.28 36.95 -13.68
C GLY A 6 29.77 35.70 -14.39
N GLY A 7 28.47 35.41 -14.47
CA GLY A 7 27.30 36.16 -14.07
C GLY A 7 26.06 35.27 -14.21
N ILE A 8 25.02 35.62 -13.47
CA ILE A 8 23.70 34.96 -13.44
C ILE A 8 22.96 35.25 -14.75
N ALA A 9 22.43 34.21 -15.40
CA ALA A 9 21.39 34.34 -16.41
C ALA A 9 20.22 33.43 -16.02
N VAL A 10 19.21 34.03 -15.38
CA VAL A 10 17.86 33.47 -15.26
C VAL A 10 17.19 33.63 -16.61
N LEU A 11 16.89 32.52 -17.30
CA LEU A 11 16.02 32.53 -18.46
C LEU A 11 14.77 31.72 -18.15
N ALA A 12 13.75 32.42 -17.64
CA ALA A 12 12.38 31.94 -17.60
C ALA A 12 11.80 32.03 -19.02
N LEU A 13 11.41 30.89 -19.60
CA LEU A 13 10.67 30.83 -20.85
C LEU A 13 9.24 30.37 -20.56
N LEU A 14 8.34 31.35 -20.62
CA LEU A 14 6.89 31.19 -20.66
C LEU A 14 6.45 30.83 -22.08
N VAL A 15 5.80 29.67 -22.24
CA VAL A 15 4.81 29.36 -23.30
C VAL A 15 3.87 28.34 -22.64
N GLY A 16 2.58 28.56 -22.39
CA GLY A 16 1.56 29.17 -23.24
C GLY A 16 0.58 28.06 -23.65
N GLY A 17 -0.48 27.84 -22.87
CA GLY A 17 -1.52 26.84 -23.15
C GLY A 17 -2.86 27.29 -22.60
N ALA A 18 -3.64 27.97 -23.43
CA ALA A 18 -5.00 28.39 -23.15
C ALA A 18 -5.98 27.21 -23.26
N TYR A 19 -6.85 27.02 -22.26
CA TYR A 19 -8.15 26.39 -22.46
C TYR A 19 -9.21 27.11 -21.62
N ALA A 20 -10.37 27.27 -22.26
CA ALA A 20 -11.38 28.27 -21.98
C ALA A 20 -12.27 27.96 -20.77
N LEU A 21 -12.64 29.03 -20.07
CA LEU A 21 -13.82 29.15 -19.21
C LEU A 21 -15.07 29.21 -20.10
N THR A 22 -16.08 28.37 -19.82
CA THR A 22 -17.52 28.69 -19.94
C THR A 22 -18.33 27.52 -19.41
N GLY A 23 -19.19 27.77 -18.42
CA GLY A 23 -20.12 26.78 -17.90
C GLY A 23 -21.07 27.30 -16.82
N ASP A 24 -21.54 28.54 -16.94
CA ASP A 24 -22.71 29.02 -16.21
C ASP A 24 -23.97 28.52 -16.92
N GLY A 25 -24.72 27.66 -16.25
CA GLY A 25 -25.98 27.10 -16.72
C GLY A 25 -27.05 27.24 -15.65
N ASP A 26 -27.50 28.48 -15.44
CA ASP A 26 -28.77 28.79 -14.78
C ASP A 26 -29.94 28.21 -15.60
N GLY A 27 -30.70 27.32 -14.97
CA GLY A 27 -31.89 26.69 -15.53
C GLY A 27 -33.01 26.65 -14.50
N ASP A 28 -33.58 27.81 -14.21
CA ASP A 28 -34.86 27.97 -13.52
C ASP A 28 -36.01 27.59 -14.47
N GLY A 29 -36.97 26.81 -13.97
CA GLY A 29 -38.08 26.27 -14.76
C GLY A 29 -39.02 25.44 -13.91
N GLY A 30 -39.88 26.12 -13.16
CA GLY A 30 -40.77 25.52 -12.17
C GLY A 30 -42.09 24.91 -12.66
N ALA A 31 -42.86 24.54 -11.63
CA ALA A 31 -44.30 24.19 -11.58
C ALA A 31 -44.68 22.80 -12.13
N THR A 32 -45.30 21.92 -11.35
CA THR A 32 -46.69 22.02 -10.85
C THR A 32 -47.05 20.77 -10.03
N GLY A 33 -47.87 20.94 -8.98
CA GLY A 33 -48.80 19.95 -8.36
C GLY A 33 -48.25 18.59 -7.89
N ASP A 34 -48.67 17.97 -6.80
CA ASP A 34 -49.96 18.09 -6.13
C ASP A 34 -49.90 17.54 -4.71
N THR A 35 -50.61 18.23 -3.85
CA THR A 35 -51.32 17.84 -2.64
C THR A 35 -51.60 16.33 -2.45
N SER A 36 -51.20 15.76 -1.32
CA SER A 36 -52.15 15.24 -0.32
C SER A 36 -51.47 14.57 0.88
N SER A 37 -51.85 15.07 2.04
CA SER A 37 -51.74 14.44 3.34
C SER A 37 -52.57 13.15 3.40
N THR A 38 -52.11 12.16 4.14
CA THR A 38 -53.00 11.18 4.77
C THR A 38 -52.49 10.83 6.16
N THR A 39 -53.27 11.25 7.14
CA THR A 39 -53.21 10.91 8.55
C THR A 39 -53.84 9.54 8.79
N GLY A 40 -53.32 8.77 9.75
CA GLY A 40 -54.18 7.94 10.60
C GLY A 40 -53.85 6.45 10.75
N SER A 41 -53.26 6.14 11.92
CA SER A 41 -53.85 5.29 12.96
C SER A 41 -54.13 3.78 12.74
N THR A 42 -53.44 2.99 13.59
CA THR A 42 -54.01 2.02 14.57
C THR A 42 -53.91 0.50 14.30
N ALA A 43 -53.27 -0.15 15.30
CA ALA A 43 -53.45 -1.47 15.91
C ALA A 43 -53.01 -2.78 15.21
N SER A 44 -52.05 -3.42 15.90
CA SER A 44 -51.98 -4.82 16.34
C SER A 44 -52.68 -5.92 15.54
N SER A 45 -51.90 -6.90 15.10
CA SER A 45 -52.20 -8.30 15.44
C SER A 45 -50.94 -9.17 15.46
N THR A 46 -50.80 -9.87 16.58
CA THR A 46 -49.89 -10.97 16.88
C THR A 46 -50.03 -12.13 15.89
N THR A 47 -48.92 -12.60 15.36
CA THR A 47 -48.79 -14.00 14.92
C THR A 47 -47.49 -14.55 15.51
N ALA A 48 -47.64 -15.45 16.48
CA ALA A 48 -46.54 -16.24 17.01
C ALA A 48 -46.06 -17.19 15.89
N SER A 49 -44.87 -16.92 15.37
CA SER A 49 -44.16 -17.83 14.48
C SER A 49 -43.23 -18.70 15.32
N THR A 50 -43.40 -20.01 15.16
CA THR A 50 -42.68 -21.09 15.82
C THR A 50 -41.18 -20.91 15.63
N ALA A 51 -40.44 -20.75 16.73
CA ALA A 51 -38.98 -20.78 16.70
C ALA A 51 -38.51 -22.16 16.24
N PRO A 52 -37.62 -22.28 15.24
CA PRO A 52 -36.87 -23.51 15.04
C PRO A 52 -35.91 -23.67 16.22
N ASP A 53 -35.97 -24.85 16.84
CA ASP A 53 -35.03 -25.32 17.85
C ASP A 53 -33.66 -25.50 17.19
N THR A 54 -32.87 -24.43 17.15
CA THR A 54 -31.45 -24.48 16.77
C THR A 54 -30.64 -24.73 18.02
N THR A 55 -30.31 -26.00 18.24
CA THR A 55 -29.26 -26.40 19.16
C THR A 55 -27.99 -25.59 18.83
N PRO A 56 -27.37 -24.89 19.80
CA PRO A 56 -26.09 -24.25 19.57
C PRO A 56 -25.05 -25.36 19.39
N SER A 57 -24.78 -25.71 18.13
CA SER A 57 -23.58 -26.45 17.77
C SER A 57 -22.41 -25.56 18.12
N THR A 58 -21.73 -25.87 19.22
CA THR A 58 -20.43 -25.31 19.57
C THR A 58 -19.47 -25.70 18.46
N ALA A 59 -19.40 -24.87 17.42
CA ALA A 59 -18.34 -24.95 16.43
C ALA A 59 -17.04 -24.72 17.18
N ALA A 60 -16.23 -25.77 17.28
CA ALA A 60 -14.88 -25.66 17.80
C ALA A 60 -14.13 -24.69 16.89
N THR A 61 -13.87 -23.48 17.39
CA THR A 61 -12.96 -22.54 16.76
C THR A 61 -11.58 -23.18 16.82
N THR A 62 -11.18 -23.86 15.75
CA THR A 62 -9.79 -24.25 15.54
C THR A 62 -9.00 -22.96 15.43
N THR A 63 -8.41 -22.52 16.53
CA THR A 63 -7.32 -21.54 16.53
C THR A 63 -6.17 -22.19 15.78
N THR A 64 -6.07 -21.92 14.48
CA THR A 64 -4.88 -22.21 13.71
C THR A 64 -3.77 -21.35 14.30
N THR A 65 -2.80 -21.99 14.96
CA THR A 65 -1.56 -21.32 15.31
C THR A 65 -0.92 -20.90 13.99
N PRO A 66 -0.63 -19.60 13.76
CA PRO A 66 0.00 -19.17 12.53
C PRO A 66 1.33 -19.93 12.39
N THR A 67 1.50 -20.60 11.26
CA THR A 67 2.75 -21.30 10.97
C THR A 67 3.75 -20.26 10.50
N THR A 68 4.67 -19.90 11.38
CA THR A 68 5.80 -19.02 11.07
C THR A 68 6.79 -19.78 10.20
N VAL A 69 6.94 -19.37 8.94
CA VAL A 69 8.01 -19.86 8.07
C VAL A 69 9.26 -19.06 8.43
N ALA A 70 10.18 -19.65 9.19
CA ALA A 70 11.44 -19.01 9.50
C ALA A 70 12.25 -18.82 8.20
N ALA A 71 12.57 -17.57 7.86
CA ALA A 71 13.45 -17.28 6.74
C ALA A 71 14.90 -17.71 7.07
N ASP A 72 15.68 -18.00 6.02
CA ASP A 72 17.13 -18.22 6.14
C ASP A 72 17.81 -17.01 6.80
N PRO A 73 18.89 -17.19 7.60
CA PRO A 73 19.57 -16.08 8.25
C PRO A 73 20.08 -15.10 7.20
N CYS A 74 19.80 -13.81 7.42
CA CYS A 74 20.11 -12.70 6.53
C CYS A 74 21.60 -12.64 6.16
N ALA A 75 21.96 -13.27 5.03
CA ALA A 75 23.23 -13.02 4.38
C ALA A 75 23.06 -11.82 3.44
N ASN A 76 24.02 -10.90 3.42
CA ASN A 76 24.09 -9.84 2.42
C ASN A 76 24.98 -10.31 1.26
N PRO A 77 24.42 -10.96 0.22
CA PRO A 77 25.22 -11.54 -0.86
C PRO A 77 25.92 -10.48 -1.72
N SER A 78 25.43 -9.24 -1.71
CA SER A 78 25.90 -8.17 -2.58
C SER A 78 27.00 -7.31 -1.95
N GLY A 79 27.25 -7.43 -0.64
CA GLY A 79 28.29 -6.65 0.06
C GLY A 79 28.06 -5.14 0.04
N GLY A 80 26.82 -4.71 -0.24
CA GLY A 80 26.39 -3.32 -0.32
C GLY A 80 25.08 -3.10 0.42
N PHE A 81 24.32 -2.06 0.08
CA PHE A 81 23.02 -1.83 0.69
C PHE A 81 22.05 -2.97 0.35
N PHE A 82 21.41 -3.51 1.38
CA PHE A 82 20.52 -4.66 1.26
C PHE A 82 19.39 -4.58 2.28
N VAL A 83 18.17 -4.92 1.89
CA VAL A 83 17.05 -5.13 2.82
C VAL A 83 16.76 -6.62 2.94
N CYS A 84 16.85 -7.15 4.16
CA CYS A 84 16.54 -8.55 4.42
C CYS A 84 15.24 -8.67 5.21
N ILE A 85 14.23 -9.31 4.60
CA ILE A 85 13.06 -9.81 5.31
C ILE A 85 13.48 -11.06 6.08
N SER A 86 13.33 -11.03 7.41
CA SER A 86 13.68 -12.13 8.31
C SER A 86 12.47 -12.99 8.72
N ASP A 87 11.28 -12.40 8.75
CA ASP A 87 10.05 -13.12 9.10
C ASP A 87 8.82 -12.41 8.51
N ILE A 88 7.80 -13.20 8.16
CA ILE A 88 6.48 -12.69 7.82
C ILE A 88 5.45 -13.48 8.60
N ARG A 89 4.62 -12.76 9.36
CA ARG A 89 3.49 -13.34 10.11
C ARG A 89 2.20 -12.59 9.85
N ALA A 90 1.08 -13.31 9.94
CA ALA A 90 -0.24 -12.70 9.95
C ALA A 90 -0.62 -12.31 11.39
N ALA A 91 -1.11 -11.09 11.56
CA ALA A 91 -1.68 -10.59 12.81
C ALA A 91 -3.12 -10.10 12.54
N GLY A 92 -4.08 -11.03 12.58
CA GLY A 92 -5.40 -10.76 12.01
C GLY A 92 -5.31 -10.75 10.49
N ASP A 93 -5.81 -9.69 9.85
CA ASP A 93 -5.64 -9.48 8.40
C ASP A 93 -4.31 -8.81 8.04
N ASP A 94 -3.60 -8.20 9.00
CA ASP A 94 -2.35 -7.50 8.71
C ASP A 94 -1.18 -8.48 8.47
N LEU A 95 -0.37 -8.20 7.46
CA LEU A 95 0.96 -8.79 7.33
C LEU A 95 1.95 -7.96 8.16
N VAL A 96 2.62 -8.61 9.10
CA VAL A 96 3.71 -8.04 9.89
C VAL A 96 5.00 -8.64 9.40
N VAL A 97 5.86 -7.78 8.86
CA VAL A 97 7.11 -8.16 8.18
C VAL A 97 8.27 -7.62 8.98
N ASP A 98 9.01 -8.52 9.63
CA ASP A 98 10.25 -8.16 10.28
C ASP A 98 11.35 -8.11 9.23
N TYR A 99 12.12 -7.04 9.21
CA TYR A 99 13.25 -6.88 8.30
C TYR A 99 14.42 -6.13 8.95
N GLU A 100 15.56 -6.17 8.27
CA GLU A 100 16.75 -5.41 8.59
C GLU A 100 17.26 -4.68 7.33
N ALA A 101 17.63 -3.41 7.49
CA ALA A 101 18.37 -2.67 6.47
C ALA A 101 19.86 -2.76 6.79
N LEU A 102 20.62 -3.31 5.85
CA LEU A 102 22.06 -3.58 5.99
C LEU A 102 22.85 -2.55 5.18
N GLU A 103 23.87 -1.95 5.78
CA GLU A 103 24.78 -0.99 5.14
C GLU A 103 24.11 0.32 4.65
N TYR A 104 22.91 0.64 5.13
CA TYR A 104 22.27 1.94 4.97
C TYR A 104 21.17 2.17 6.03
N GLU A 105 20.83 3.43 6.26
CA GLU A 105 19.66 3.83 7.06
C GLU A 105 18.53 4.20 6.09
N PRO A 106 17.36 3.52 6.16
CA PRO A 106 16.20 3.91 5.37
C PRO A 106 15.79 5.34 5.70
N LYS A 107 15.59 6.16 4.68
CA LYS A 107 15.16 7.54 4.85
C LYS A 107 14.44 7.98 3.60
N ILE A 108 13.35 8.76 3.76
CA ILE A 108 12.77 9.55 2.68
C ILE A 108 13.00 11.02 3.00
N VAL A 109 13.83 11.73 2.22
CA VAL A 109 14.13 13.15 2.43
C VAL A 109 13.84 13.96 1.17
N ALA A 110 13.55 15.25 1.34
CA ALA A 110 13.48 16.17 0.20
C ALA A 110 14.78 16.09 -0.66
N PRO A 111 14.68 16.26 -1.98
CA PRO A 111 15.74 15.93 -2.94
C PRO A 111 17.11 16.57 -2.61
N GLY A 112 18.18 15.77 -2.69
CA GLY A 112 19.57 16.21 -2.53
C GLY A 112 20.46 15.38 -1.60
N GLY A 113 19.92 14.36 -0.92
CA GLY A 113 20.68 13.41 -0.09
C GLY A 113 20.99 12.09 -0.82
N LEU A 114 21.87 11.27 -0.21
CA LEU A 114 22.04 9.84 -0.55
C LEU A 114 20.87 9.03 0.03
N GLU A 115 19.66 9.40 -0.35
CA GLU A 115 18.44 8.77 0.13
C GLU A 115 18.36 7.35 -0.38
N ARG A 116 18.05 6.42 0.54
CA ARG A 116 17.67 5.06 0.22
C ARG A 116 16.48 4.68 1.07
N HIS A 117 15.50 4.05 0.46
CA HIS A 117 14.32 3.54 1.14
C HIS A 117 13.96 2.17 0.58
N ILE A 118 13.01 1.50 1.22
CA ILE A 118 12.63 0.12 0.92
C ILE A 118 11.36 0.14 0.09
N HIS A 119 11.31 -0.67 -0.97
CA HIS A 119 10.08 -1.01 -1.66
C HIS A 119 9.68 -2.43 -1.32
N PHE A 120 8.54 -2.59 -0.66
CA PHE A 120 7.89 -3.89 -0.46
C PHE A 120 6.92 -4.16 -1.61
N TYR A 121 6.89 -5.38 -2.14
CA TYR A 121 6.02 -5.72 -3.27
C TYR A 121 5.71 -7.21 -3.35
N PHE A 122 4.60 -7.55 -4.01
CA PHE A 122 4.26 -8.94 -4.35
C PHE A 122 4.86 -9.31 -5.71
N PRO A 123 5.65 -10.41 -5.83
CA PRO A 123 6.26 -10.82 -7.09
C PRO A 123 5.26 -11.58 -7.97
N VAL A 124 4.23 -10.88 -8.46
CA VAL A 124 3.18 -11.44 -9.32
C VAL A 124 3.12 -10.72 -10.67
N GLY A 125 2.73 -11.43 -11.72
CA GLY A 125 2.60 -10.88 -13.07
C GLY A 125 3.89 -10.16 -13.53
N PRO A 126 3.80 -8.90 -14.01
CA PRO A 126 4.98 -8.15 -14.46
C PRO A 126 6.05 -7.93 -13.40
N MET A 127 5.71 -7.89 -12.10
CA MET A 127 6.72 -7.77 -11.03
C MET A 127 7.51 -9.07 -10.83
N ALA A 128 6.91 -10.22 -11.12
CA ALA A 128 7.61 -11.51 -11.09
C ALA A 128 8.63 -11.61 -12.24
N GLU A 129 8.26 -11.07 -13.41
CA GLU A 129 9.10 -11.08 -14.61
C GLU A 129 10.23 -10.04 -14.54
N ASN A 130 9.96 -8.87 -13.98
CA ASN A 130 10.95 -7.80 -13.82
C ASN A 130 10.75 -7.03 -12.50
N PRO A 131 11.60 -7.28 -11.48
CA PRO A 131 11.59 -6.55 -10.21
C PRO A 131 11.83 -5.04 -10.36
N GLU A 132 12.40 -4.56 -11.47
CA GLU A 132 12.52 -3.11 -11.72
C GLU A 132 11.15 -2.40 -11.79
N ASN A 133 10.09 -3.15 -12.11
CA ASN A 133 8.73 -2.65 -12.07
C ASN A 133 8.30 -2.24 -10.65
N ALA A 134 9.01 -2.69 -9.61
CA ALA A 134 8.83 -2.20 -8.26
C ALA A 134 9.29 -0.74 -8.07
N GLY A 135 9.88 -0.06 -9.06
CA GLY A 135 10.24 1.37 -9.01
C GLY A 135 9.40 2.26 -9.93
N THR A 136 8.68 1.65 -10.87
CA THR A 136 7.78 2.35 -11.78
C THR A 136 6.35 2.11 -11.29
N GLY A 137 5.57 3.15 -11.00
CA GLY A 137 4.17 2.96 -10.61
C GLY A 137 3.41 2.17 -11.69
N GLY A 138 3.08 0.91 -11.42
CA GLY A 138 2.47 -0.04 -12.37
C GLY A 138 1.48 -0.99 -11.68
N PRO A 139 0.53 -1.59 -12.42
CA PRO A 139 -0.90 -1.33 -12.24
C PRO A 139 -1.58 -2.18 -11.17
N THR A 140 -2.45 -1.50 -10.44
CA THR A 140 -3.21 -1.90 -9.26
C THR A 140 -4.13 -3.12 -9.45
N PRO A 141 -4.42 -3.89 -8.37
CA PRO A 141 -3.68 -3.97 -7.11
C PRO A 141 -2.61 -5.08 -7.23
N GLY A 142 -1.40 -4.99 -6.69
CA GLY A 142 -0.82 -4.00 -5.80
C GLY A 142 0.43 -3.36 -6.39
N SER A 143 0.46 -2.05 -6.29
CA SER A 143 1.69 -1.27 -6.33
C SER A 143 2.62 -1.71 -5.21
N TRP A 144 3.91 -1.48 -5.40
CA TRP A 144 4.90 -1.49 -4.33
C TRP A 144 4.58 -0.43 -3.28
N ILE A 145 5.04 -0.66 -2.05
CA ILE A 145 4.91 0.26 -0.93
C ILE A 145 6.30 0.76 -0.55
N ILE A 146 6.45 2.09 -0.54
CA ILE A 146 7.65 2.77 -0.04
C ILE A 146 7.68 2.70 1.48
N TRP A 147 8.85 2.47 2.03
CA TRP A 147 9.05 2.38 3.46
C TRP A 147 10.42 2.86 3.93
N ASP A 148 10.44 3.59 5.04
CA ASP A 148 11.65 4.13 5.68
C ASP A 148 11.56 4.16 7.21
N VAL A 149 10.53 3.55 7.79
CA VAL A 149 10.38 3.42 9.24
C VAL A 149 11.26 2.27 9.72
N PRO A 150 11.65 2.17 11.00
CA PRO A 150 12.24 0.96 11.54
C PRO A 150 11.28 -0.24 11.46
N SER A 151 11.84 -1.45 11.44
CA SER A 151 11.09 -2.70 11.47
C SER A 151 10.16 -2.80 12.69
N PRO A 152 8.94 -3.38 12.53
CA PRO A 152 8.47 -4.10 11.34
C PRO A 152 7.60 -3.27 10.39
N PHE A 153 7.53 -3.70 9.15
CA PHE A 153 6.56 -3.19 8.17
C PHE A 153 5.18 -3.77 8.49
N ARG A 154 4.22 -2.90 8.78
CA ARG A 154 2.81 -3.24 9.07
C ARG A 154 1.91 -2.00 9.00
N ASN A 155 0.60 -2.24 8.96
CA ASN A 155 -0.39 -1.17 9.07
C ASN A 155 -0.21 -0.31 10.34
N GLY A 156 -0.46 0.99 10.20
CA GLY A 156 -0.43 1.96 11.31
C GLY A 156 0.96 2.39 11.79
N GLN A 157 2.05 1.88 11.21
CA GLN A 157 3.41 2.37 11.52
C GLN A 157 3.75 3.68 10.79
N ARG A 158 3.25 3.86 9.55
CA ARG A 158 3.26 5.13 8.82
C ARG A 158 1.84 5.67 8.74
N GLN A 159 1.68 6.98 8.90
CA GLN A 159 0.36 7.62 8.89
C GLN A 159 -0.17 7.87 7.48
N ASP A 160 0.72 7.94 6.50
CA ASP A 160 0.44 8.30 5.11
C ASP A 160 0.37 7.09 4.17
N ILE A 161 0.98 5.97 4.55
CA ILE A 161 1.08 4.75 3.75
C ILE A 161 0.78 3.54 4.64
N GLY A 162 -0.18 2.71 4.23
CA GLY A 162 -0.52 1.45 4.90
C GLY A 162 0.49 0.34 4.60
N GLY A 163 0.44 -0.73 5.39
CA GLY A 163 1.11 -1.99 5.07
C GLY A 163 0.24 -2.90 4.20
N TYR A 164 0.74 -4.09 3.90
CA TYR A 164 -0.05 -5.12 3.21
C TYR A 164 -0.90 -5.94 4.17
N THR A 165 -2.00 -6.47 3.65
CA THR A 165 -2.85 -7.44 4.31
C THR A 165 -2.79 -8.81 3.65
N VAL A 166 -3.24 -9.84 4.36
CA VAL A 166 -3.45 -11.19 3.82
C VAL A 166 -4.43 -11.13 2.65
N GLN A 167 -5.49 -10.32 2.77
CA GLN A 167 -6.43 -10.10 1.66
C GLN A 167 -5.75 -9.49 0.42
N ASN A 168 -4.81 -8.55 0.57
CA ASN A 168 -4.08 -7.99 -0.58
C ASN A 168 -3.32 -9.08 -1.33
N ALA A 169 -2.62 -9.95 -0.60
CA ALA A 169 -1.89 -11.06 -1.21
C ALA A 169 -2.83 -12.03 -1.96
N GLN A 170 -3.95 -12.39 -1.35
CA GLN A 170 -4.94 -13.29 -1.96
C GLN A 170 -5.56 -12.70 -3.23
N GLN A 171 -5.87 -11.40 -3.24
CA GLN A 171 -6.45 -10.71 -4.40
C GLN A 171 -5.56 -10.81 -5.64
N VAL A 172 -4.24 -10.84 -5.45
CA VAL A 172 -3.25 -10.85 -6.53
C VAL A 172 -2.62 -12.23 -6.74
N GLY A 173 -3.02 -13.22 -5.95
CA GLY A 173 -2.46 -14.58 -5.99
C GLY A 173 -1.00 -14.66 -5.54
N ALA A 174 -0.55 -13.74 -4.68
CA ALA A 174 0.82 -13.75 -4.17
C ALA A 174 1.02 -14.85 -3.13
N THR A 175 2.11 -15.59 -3.26
CA THR A 175 2.57 -16.57 -2.26
C THR A 175 3.81 -16.10 -1.50
N GLN A 176 4.39 -14.98 -1.92
CA GLN A 176 5.60 -14.40 -1.34
C GLN A 176 5.44 -12.88 -1.24
N LEU A 177 6.21 -12.27 -0.33
CA LEU A 177 6.47 -10.83 -0.34
C LEU A 177 7.96 -10.61 -0.53
N CYS A 178 8.30 -9.63 -1.37
CA CYS A 178 9.67 -9.25 -1.64
C CYS A 178 9.95 -7.84 -1.16
N ALA A 179 11.22 -7.57 -0.85
CA ALA A 179 11.74 -6.24 -0.61
C ALA A 179 12.96 -5.98 -1.49
N LEU A 180 13.19 -4.71 -1.82
CA LEU A 180 14.41 -4.24 -2.45
C LEU A 180 14.64 -2.76 -2.10
N VAL A 181 15.85 -2.27 -2.31
CA VAL A 181 16.22 -0.89 -2.03
C VAL A 181 15.94 -0.01 -3.26
N ALA A 182 15.46 1.20 -3.01
CA ALA A 182 15.26 2.25 -3.99
C ALA A 182 15.93 3.56 -3.55
N ASP A 183 16.14 4.48 -4.49
CA ASP A 183 16.62 5.85 -4.22
C ASP A 183 15.49 6.89 -4.20
N ALA A 184 15.85 8.15 -3.95
CA ALA A 184 14.93 9.31 -3.90
C ALA A 184 14.01 9.48 -5.12
N VAL A 185 14.41 8.98 -6.30
CA VAL A 185 13.60 9.07 -7.53
C VAL A 185 12.88 7.76 -7.84
N HIS A 186 12.78 6.87 -6.84
CA HIS A 186 12.16 5.56 -6.88
C HIS A 186 12.83 4.61 -7.89
N THR A 187 14.08 4.88 -8.27
CA THR A 187 14.85 3.88 -9.02
C THR A 187 15.22 2.77 -8.07
N VAL A 188 14.79 1.56 -8.40
CA VAL A 188 15.03 0.36 -7.63
C VAL A 188 16.33 -0.31 -8.05
N TYR A 189 16.97 -1.01 -7.12
CA TYR A 189 18.22 -1.71 -7.35
C TYR A 189 18.00 -3.23 -7.24
N PRO A 190 17.85 -3.98 -8.34
CA PRO A 190 17.66 -5.43 -8.30
C PRO A 190 18.79 -6.14 -7.54
N GLY A 191 18.44 -7.20 -6.79
CA GLY A 191 19.40 -7.97 -5.99
C GLY A 191 19.80 -7.33 -4.65
N THR A 192 19.13 -6.24 -4.25
CA THR A 192 19.34 -5.56 -2.96
C THR A 192 18.31 -5.95 -1.90
N GLY A 193 17.60 -7.06 -2.10
CA GLY A 193 16.78 -7.65 -1.07
C GLY A 193 16.40 -9.09 -1.37
N ASN A 194 15.46 -9.63 -0.60
CA ASN A 194 14.98 -11.01 -0.71
C ASN A 194 13.45 -11.09 -0.76
N CYS A 195 12.98 -12.30 -1.08
CA CYS A 195 11.57 -12.68 -1.02
C CYS A 195 11.40 -13.75 0.06
N VAL A 196 10.31 -13.66 0.80
CA VAL A 196 9.94 -14.63 1.84
C VAL A 196 8.50 -15.09 1.60
N ASP A 197 8.26 -16.38 1.83
CA ASP A 197 6.93 -16.97 1.69
C ASP A 197 5.94 -16.31 2.67
N LEU A 198 4.74 -16.06 2.17
CA LEU A 198 3.66 -15.55 2.99
C LEU A 198 3.10 -16.67 3.89
N PRO A 199 2.62 -16.34 5.10
CA PRO A 199 1.94 -17.29 5.95
C PRO A 199 0.67 -17.80 5.25
N THR A 200 0.48 -19.12 5.24
CA THR A 200 -0.70 -19.81 4.69
C THR A 200 -1.87 -19.84 5.65
#